data_AF-A0A0F9BM47-F1
#
_entry.id   AF-A0A0F9BM47-F1
#
_cell.length_a   1.000
_cell.length_b   1.000
_cell.length_c   1.000
_cell.angle_alpha   90.00
_cell.angle_beta   90.00
_cell.angle_gamma   90.00
#
_symmetry.space_group_name_H-M   'P 1'
#
loop_
_entity.id
_entity.type
_entity.pdbx_description
1 polymer ?
#
loop_
_entity_poly.entity_id
_entity_poly.type
_entity_poly.pdbx_seq_one_letter_code
_entity_poly.pdbx_strand_id
1 'polypeptide(L)' 'MFDLNELQQLVYFLNRTTLNGTESIAHATILSKLNQLIQRENQTTE' A
#
# COMPACT_ATOMS: atom_id res chain seq x y z
N MET A 1 0.77 -7.34 -14.96
CA MET A 1 -0.26 -7.28 -13.90
C MET A 1 0.51 -7.33 -12.60
N PHE A 2 0.30 -6.37 -11.68
CA PHE A 2 1.01 -6.38 -10.39
C PHE A 2 0.47 -7.53 -9.54
N ASP A 3 1.35 -8.35 -8.97
CA ASP A 3 0.96 -9.47 -8.10
C ASP A 3 0.56 -8.96 -6.70
N LEU A 4 -0.39 -9.64 -6.06
CA LEU A 4 -0.84 -9.31 -4.71
C LEU A 4 0.32 -9.33 -3.70
N ASN A 5 1.28 -10.25 -3.88
CA ASN A 5 2.48 -10.31 -3.05
C ASN A 5 3.37 -9.08 -3.25
N GLU A 6 3.51 -8.57 -4.49
CA GLU A 6 4.30 -7.37 -4.78
C GLU A 6 3.66 -6.13 -4.12
N LEU A 7 2.33 -6.04 -4.13
CA LEU A 7 1.58 -4.97 -3.45
C LEU A 7 1.75 -5.03 -1.92
N GLN A 8 1.70 -6.23 -1.33
CA GLN A 8 1.93 -6.42 0.10
C GLN A 8 3.36 -6.09 0.51
N GLN A 9 4.36 -6.47 -0.29
CA GLN A 9 5.76 -6.09 -0.06
C GLN A 9 5.96 -4.58 -0.14
N LEU A 10 5.33 -3.92 -1.11
CA LEU A 10 5.38 -2.47 -1.23
C LEU A 10 4.81 -1.77 0.01
N VAL A 11 3.66 -2.24 0.54
CA VAL A 11 3.08 -1.73 1.79
C VAL A 11 4.04 -1.91 2.96
N TYR A 12 4.72 -3.06 3.07
CA TYR A 12 5.71 -3.31 4.11
C TYR A 12 6.90 -2.34 4.07
N PHE A 13 7.45 -2.07 2.88
CA PHE A 13 8.54 -1.11 2.73
C PHE A 13 8.09 0.30 3.07
N LEU A 14 6.93 0.72 2.57
CA LEU A 14 6.37 2.03 2.86
C LEU A 14 6.20 2.22 4.38
N ASN A 15 5.65 1.26 5.10
CA ASN A 15 5.46 1.37 6.56
C ASN A 15 6.75 1.57 7.38
N ARG A 16 7.92 1.24 6.82
CA ARG A 16 9.22 1.35 7.50
C ARG A 16 10.00 2.62 7.15
N THR A 17 9.54 3.39 6.17
CA THR A 17 10.22 4.60 5.74
C THR A 17 10.00 5.73 6.74
N THR A 18 11.08 6.34 7.21
CA THR A 18 11.02 7.56 8.02
C THR A 18 10.87 8.76 7.07
N LEU A 19 9.82 9.55 7.27
CA LEU A 19 9.44 10.63 6.35
C LEU A 19 9.41 11.97 7.06
N ASN A 20 9.73 13.04 6.34
CA ASN A 20 9.51 14.40 6.82
C ASN A 20 8.03 14.82 6.65
N GLY A 21 7.65 15.99 7.19
CA GLY A 21 6.24 16.38 7.35
C GLY A 21 5.40 16.39 6.07
N THR A 22 5.96 16.78 4.92
CA THR A 22 5.23 16.80 3.63
C THR A 22 5.19 15.41 2.98
N GLU A 23 6.28 14.64 3.09
CA GLU A 23 6.36 13.26 2.61
C GLU A 23 5.35 12.35 3.33
N SER A 24 5.05 12.64 4.60
CA SER A 24 4.09 11.87 5.41
C SER A 24 2.66 11.85 4.83
N ILE A 25 2.19 12.94 4.20
CA ILE A 25 0.81 13.02 3.68
C ILE A 25 0.68 12.23 2.38
N ALA A 26 1.62 12.43 1.45
CA ALA A 26 1.65 11.70 0.19
C ALA A 26 1.81 10.18 0.44
N HIS A 27 2.65 9.82 1.40
CA HIS A 27 2.84 8.43 1.83
C HIS A 27 1.58 7.81 2.41
N ALA A 28 0.93 8.46 3.39
CA ALA A 28 -0.31 7.96 3.97
C ALA A 28 -1.41 7.75 2.91
N THR A 29 -1.47 8.64 1.92
CA THR A 29 -2.41 8.55 0.80
C THR A 29 -2.13 7.33 -0.08
N ILE A 30 -0.86 7.09 -0.43
CA ILE A 30 -0.43 5.94 -1.24
C ILE A 30 -0.70 4.63 -0.48
N LEU A 31 -0.34 4.57 0.81
CA LEU A 31 -0.55 3.40 1.65
C LEU A 31 -2.04 3.04 1.77
N SER A 32 -2.92 4.04 1.95
CA SER A 32 -4.36 3.85 2.00
C SER A 32 -4.92 3.27 0.70
N LYS A 33 -4.50 3.82 -0.46
CA LYS A 33 -4.93 3.30 -1.78
C LYS A 33 -4.43 1.88 -2.02
N LEU A 34 -3.21 1.54 -1.63
CA LEU A 34 -2.66 0.18 -1.76
C LEU A 34 -3.46 -0.82 -0.91
N ASN A 35 -3.76 -0.48 0.35
CA ASN A 35 -4.56 -1.34 1.20
C ASN A 35 -5.98 -1.57 0.64
N GLN A 36 -6.59 -0.54 0.07
CA GLN A 36 -7.90 -0.67 -0.60
C GLN A 36 -7.85 -1.58 -1.82
N LEU A 37 -6.77 -1.52 -2.63
CA LEU A 37 -6.59 -2.41 -3.77
C LEU A 37 -6.43 -3.87 -3.33
N ILE A 38 -5.59 -4.12 -2.32
CA ILE A 38 -5.38 -5.46 -1.75
C ILE A 38 -6.70 -6.04 -1.21
N GLN A 39 -7.50 -5.25 -0.51
CA GLN A 39 -8.80 -5.69 -0.01
C GLN A 39 -9.78 -6.06 -1.14
N ARG A 40 -9.82 -5.27 -2.21
CA ARG A 40 -10.69 -5.55 -3.37
C ARG A 40 -10.29 -6.82 -4.09
N GLU A 41 -9.01 -7.03 -4.33
CA GLU A 41 -8.50 -8.26 -4.96
C GLU A 41 -8.84 -9.49 -4.11
N ASN A 42 -8.64 -9.41 -2.78
CA ASN A 42 -9.01 -10.50 -1.88
C ASN A 42 -10.52 -10.83 -1.90
N GLN A 43 -11.39 -9.82 -1.96
CA GLN A 43 -12.85 -10.01 -2.03
C GLN A 43 -13.35 -10.53 -3.39
N THR A 44 -12.58 -10.32 -4.46
CA THR A 44 -12.94 -10.76 -5.82
C THR A 44 -12.49 -12.21 -6.06
N THR A 45 -11.69 -12.78 -5.15
CA THR A 45 -11.14 -14.14 -5.23
C THR A 45 -11.94 -15.15 -4.37
N GLU A 46 -13.00 -14.72 -3.68
CA GLU A 46 -14.05 -15.57 -3.07
C GLU A 46 -15.24 -15.77 -4.05
#